data_AF-A0A836SGL6-F1
#
_entry.id   AF-A0A836SGL6-F1
#
_cell.length_a   1.000
_cell.length_b   1.000
_cell.length_c   1.000
_cell.angle_alpha   90.00
_cell.angle_beta   90.00
_cell.angle_gamma   90.00
#
_symmetry.space_group_name_H-M   'P 1'
#
loop_
_entity.id
_entity.type
_entity.pdbx_description
1 polymer ?
#
loop_
_entity_poly.entity_id
_entity_poly.type
_entity_poly.pdbx_seq_one_letter_code
_entity_poly.pdbx_strand_id
1 'polypeptide(L)'
;MLDVQIQDNEVALKTAKNRLGWRVYATNAPVEKRLLDDAVLIYREEYFIERCFGRLKGKPLSLTPMYLQRDDHATGLIRLLTIGLRVLTLLEFVVRGKLLETEADIAGLYAGNPKRKTSRPTTEALLGAFSYIDLIAIKEVDGISYHGTKLTALQQNILDLLGFSSTTYTQLVE
;
A
#
# COMPACT_ATOMS: atom_id res chain seq x y z
N MET A 1 36.80 -35.80 -2.30
CA MET A 1 35.69 -35.00 -2.85
C MET A 1 34.61 -36.01 -3.21
N LEU A 2 33.53 -36.06 -2.42
CA LEU A 2 32.42 -37.01 -2.66
C LEU A 2 31.53 -36.41 -3.75
N ASP A 3 31.46 -37.12 -4.87
CA ASP A 3 30.64 -36.74 -6.02
C ASP A 3 29.23 -37.27 -5.79
N VAL A 4 28.26 -36.37 -5.63
CA VAL A 4 26.86 -36.72 -5.37
C VAL A 4 26.09 -36.59 -6.67
N GLN A 5 25.59 -37.72 -7.17
CA GLN A 5 24.73 -37.78 -8.34
C GLN A 5 23.27 -37.70 -7.87
N ILE A 6 22.53 -36.70 -8.38
CA ILE A 6 21.09 -36.55 -8.16
C ILE A 6 20.38 -37.14 -9.37
N GLN A 7 19.45 -38.07 -9.14
CA GLN A 7 18.63 -38.66 -10.19
C GLN A 7 17.16 -38.69 -9.77
N ASP A 8 16.28 -38.26 -10.67
CA ASP A 8 14.84 -38.20 -10.41
C ASP A 8 14.22 -39.60 -10.39
N ASN A 9 13.47 -39.88 -9.32
CA ASN A 9 12.66 -41.09 -9.25
C ASN A 9 11.31 -40.85 -9.95
N GLU A 10 11.26 -41.17 -11.24
CA GLU A 10 10.09 -40.99 -12.09
C GLU A 10 8.81 -41.66 -11.55
N VAL A 11 8.94 -42.82 -10.90
CA VAL A 11 7.80 -43.55 -10.32
C VAL A 11 7.24 -42.82 -9.10
N ALA A 12 8.12 -42.32 -8.22
CA ALA A 12 7.73 -41.51 -7.08
C ALA A 12 7.12 -40.17 -7.53
N LEU A 13 7.73 -39.54 -8.54
CA LEU A 13 7.24 -38.28 -9.12
C LEU A 13 5.84 -38.43 -9.71
N LYS A 14 5.61 -39.49 -10.49
CA LYS A 14 4.29 -39.76 -11.08
C LYS A 14 3.23 -40.04 -10.02
N THR A 15 3.57 -40.85 -9.01
CA THR A 15 2.69 -41.12 -7.86
C THR A 15 2.34 -39.83 -7.12
N ALA A 16 3.31 -38.94 -6.92
CA ALA A 16 3.08 -37.64 -6.29
C ALA A 16 2.18 -36.75 -7.14
N LYS A 17 2.43 -36.63 -8.45
CA LYS A 17 1.62 -35.83 -9.39
C LYS A 17 0.15 -36.28 -9.40
N ASN A 18 -0.11 -37.58 -9.38
CA ASN A 18 -1.47 -38.13 -9.38
C ASN A 18 -2.26 -37.82 -8.09
N ARG A 19 -1.59 -37.44 -6.99
CA ARG A 19 -2.22 -37.05 -5.73
C ARG A 19 -2.42 -35.54 -5.61
N LEU A 20 -1.93 -34.75 -6.56
CA LEU A 20 -2.09 -33.31 -6.54
C LEU A 20 -3.54 -32.95 -6.87
N GLY A 21 -4.05 -31.90 -6.21
CA GLY A 21 -5.30 -31.26 -6.61
C GLY A 21 -5.13 -30.52 -7.94
N TRP A 22 -6.23 -30.35 -8.66
CA TRP A 22 -6.29 -29.54 -9.87
C TRP A 22 -6.94 -28.19 -9.56
N ARG A 23 -6.49 -27.14 -10.27
CA ARG A 23 -7.07 -25.80 -10.20
C ARG A 23 -7.36 -25.32 -11.62
N VAL A 24 -8.55 -24.78 -11.83
CA VAL A 24 -8.97 -24.24 -13.13
C VAL A 24 -8.88 -22.73 -13.09
N TYR A 25 -8.29 -22.15 -14.15
CA TYR A 25 -8.24 -20.72 -14.38
C TYR A 25 -9.07 -20.39 -15.60
N ALA A 26 -10.10 -19.55 -15.43
CA ALA A 26 -10.97 -19.12 -16.51
C ALA A 26 -10.72 -17.63 -16.79
N THR A 27 -10.53 -17.26 -18.06
CA THR A 27 -10.32 -15.86 -18.44
C THR A 27 -11.08 -15.51 -19.71
N ASN A 28 -11.61 -14.29 -19.75
CA ASN A 28 -12.19 -13.69 -20.95
C ASN A 28 -11.16 -12.89 -21.77
N ALA A 29 -9.86 -12.98 -21.44
CA ALA A 29 -8.80 -12.32 -22.18
C ALA A 29 -8.74 -12.82 -23.65
N PRO A 30 -8.41 -11.92 -24.60
CA PRO A 30 -8.19 -12.27 -26.01
C PRO A 30 -7.13 -13.37 -26.14
N VAL A 31 -7.27 -14.23 -27.16
CA VAL A 31 -6.42 -15.42 -27.34
C VAL A 31 -4.94 -15.04 -27.50
N GLU A 32 -4.68 -13.87 -28.08
CA GLU A 32 -3.36 -13.31 -28.35
C GLU A 32 -2.60 -12.91 -27.08
N LYS A 33 -3.31 -12.77 -25.94
CA LYS A 33 -2.76 -12.41 -24.62
C LYS A 33 -2.75 -13.59 -23.65
N ARG A 34 -2.88 -14.83 -24.14
CA ARG A 34 -3.00 -16.05 -23.31
C ARG A 34 -1.68 -16.77 -23.16
N LEU A 35 -0.82 -16.28 -22.28
CA LEU A 35 0.14 -17.18 -21.63
C LEU A 35 -0.52 -17.72 -20.36
N LEU A 36 -0.54 -19.05 -20.22
CA LEU A 36 -1.04 -19.71 -19.01
C LEU A 36 -0.34 -19.15 -17.77
N ASP A 37 0.95 -18.87 -17.89
CA ASP A 37 1.78 -18.31 -16.82
C ASP A 37 1.27 -16.94 -16.36
N ASP A 38 0.92 -16.05 -17.29
CA ASP A 38 0.36 -14.74 -16.97
C ASP A 38 -0.99 -14.87 -16.25
N ALA A 39 -1.85 -15.78 -16.71
CA ALA A 39 -3.14 -16.04 -16.06
C ALA A 39 -2.93 -16.56 -14.63
N VAL A 40 -2.02 -17.51 -14.43
CA VAL A 40 -1.69 -18.05 -13.11
C VAL A 40 -1.13 -16.96 -12.21
N LEU A 41 -0.23 -16.11 -12.72
CA LEU A 41 0.36 -15.01 -11.97
C LEU A 41 -0.69 -13.99 -11.53
N ILE A 42 -1.55 -13.54 -12.44
CA ILE A 42 -2.65 -12.59 -12.13
C ILE A 42 -3.57 -13.17 -11.05
N TYR A 43 -3.96 -14.44 -11.15
CA TYR A 43 -4.79 -15.07 -10.12
C TYR A 43 -4.05 -15.24 -8.78
N ARG A 44 -2.72 -15.38 -8.79
CA ARG A 44 -1.91 -15.42 -7.57
C ARG A 44 -1.75 -14.05 -6.92
N GLU A 45 -2.02 -12.97 -7.64
CA GLU A 45 -2.03 -11.60 -7.10
C GLU A 45 -3.29 -11.26 -6.28
N GLU A 46 -4.18 -12.24 -6.03
CA GLU A 46 -5.38 -12.07 -5.19
C GLU A 46 -5.07 -11.57 -3.75
N TYR A 47 -3.83 -11.73 -3.26
CA TYR A 47 -3.40 -11.17 -1.98
C TYR A 47 -3.58 -9.64 -1.86
N PHE A 48 -3.60 -8.91 -2.99
CA PHE A 48 -3.89 -7.47 -2.96
C PHE A 48 -5.31 -7.19 -2.46
N ILE A 49 -6.26 -8.04 -2.83
CA ILE A 49 -7.67 -7.95 -2.40
C ILE A 49 -7.77 -8.30 -0.91
N GLU A 50 -7.09 -9.37 -0.48
CA GLU A 50 -7.04 -9.75 0.94
C GLU A 50 -6.49 -8.63 1.82
N ARG A 51 -5.42 -7.97 1.38
CA ARG A 51 -4.84 -6.82 2.08
C ARG A 51 -5.82 -5.66 2.20
N CYS A 52 -6.59 -5.38 1.15
CA CYS A 52 -7.61 -4.34 1.18
C CYS A 52 -8.74 -4.67 2.16
N PHE A 53 -9.21 -5.92 2.19
CA PHE A 53 -10.18 -6.36 3.19
C PHE A 53 -9.60 -6.34 4.62
N GLY A 54 -8.32 -6.66 4.77
CA GLY A 54 -7.60 -6.54 6.03
C GLY A 54 -7.60 -5.10 6.56
N ARG A 55 -7.34 -4.11 5.69
CA ARG A 55 -7.43 -2.68 6.04
C ARG A 55 -8.84 -2.23 6.36
N LEU A 56 -9.84 -2.73 5.63
CA LEU A 56 -11.23 -2.36 5.85
C LEU A 56 -11.72 -2.87 7.21
N LYS A 57 -11.46 -4.14 7.51
CA LYS A 57 -11.88 -4.80 8.75
C LYS A 57 -11.05 -4.36 9.96
N GLY A 58 -9.73 -4.22 9.77
CA GLY A 58 -8.75 -3.87 10.81
C GLY A 58 -8.21 -2.45 10.66
N LYS A 59 -7.01 -2.18 11.19
CA LYS A 59 -6.42 -0.83 11.09
C LYS A 59 -6.00 -0.50 9.65
N PRO A 60 -6.19 0.76 9.20
CA PRO A 60 -6.66 1.91 9.98
C PRO A 60 -8.20 2.11 9.99
N LEU A 61 -8.99 1.42 9.15
CA LEU A 61 -10.41 1.77 8.94
C LEU A 61 -11.36 1.15 9.98
N SER A 62 -10.95 0.04 10.60
CA SER A 62 -11.54 -0.59 11.78
C SER A 62 -13.05 -0.84 11.68
N LEU A 63 -13.54 -1.34 10.54
CA LEU A 63 -14.96 -1.68 10.37
C LEU A 63 -15.43 -2.74 11.38
N THR A 64 -14.54 -3.60 11.88
CA THR A 64 -14.91 -4.68 12.81
C THR A 64 -14.23 -4.55 14.18
N PRO A 65 -14.97 -4.75 15.29
CA PRO A 65 -16.42 -5.03 15.37
C PRO A 65 -17.28 -3.76 15.18
N MET A 66 -18.45 -3.92 14.55
CA MET A 66 -19.42 -2.83 14.33
C MET A 66 -20.65 -3.05 15.21
N TYR A 67 -20.99 -2.06 16.04
CA TYR A 67 -22.19 -2.06 16.89
C TYR A 67 -23.10 -0.90 16.48
N LEU A 68 -23.87 -1.07 15.41
CA LEU A 68 -24.83 -0.07 14.93
C LEU A 68 -26.24 -0.64 15.01
N GLN A 69 -27.18 0.15 15.54
CA GLN A 69 -28.57 -0.25 15.74
C GLN A 69 -29.45 -0.04 14.49
N ARG A 70 -29.01 0.81 13.55
CA ARG A 70 -29.76 1.13 12.32
C ARG A 70 -29.00 0.70 11.08
N ASP A 71 -29.70 0.08 10.14
CA ASP A 71 -29.13 -0.44 8.90
C ASP A 71 -28.63 0.65 7.94
N ASP A 72 -29.27 1.82 7.95
CA ASP A 72 -28.86 2.97 7.14
C ASP A 72 -27.51 3.54 7.62
N HIS A 73 -27.28 3.58 8.93
CA HIS A 73 -25.99 3.95 9.51
C HIS A 73 -24.91 2.92 9.16
N ALA A 74 -25.23 1.62 9.22
CA ALA A 74 -24.28 0.57 8.82
C ALA A 74 -23.89 0.70 7.35
N THR A 75 -24.87 0.94 6.47
CA THR A 75 -24.64 1.18 5.05
C THR A 75 -23.80 2.44 4.83
N GLY A 76 -24.11 3.53 5.52
CA GLY A 76 -23.37 4.79 5.46
C GLY A 76 -21.90 4.63 5.88
N LEU A 77 -21.67 3.93 6.99
CA LEU A 77 -20.31 3.67 7.49
C LEU A 77 -19.50 2.82 6.50
N ILE A 78 -20.06 1.74 5.97
CA ILE A 78 -19.37 0.90 4.98
C ILE A 78 -18.99 1.73 3.74
N ARG A 79 -19.89 2.58 3.25
CA ARG A 79 -19.60 3.48 2.11
C ARG A 79 -18.46 4.43 2.43
N LEU A 80 -18.51 5.10 3.59
CA LEU A 80 -17.46 6.03 4.03
C LEU A 80 -16.10 5.33 4.15
N LEU A 81 -16.04 4.17 4.81
CA LEU A 81 -14.81 3.42 4.98
C LEU A 81 -14.29 2.87 3.64
N THR A 82 -15.17 2.55 2.70
CA THR A 82 -14.77 2.16 1.33
C THR A 82 -14.13 3.33 0.58
N ILE A 83 -14.60 4.57 0.77
CA ILE A 83 -13.93 5.77 0.24
C ILE A 83 -12.55 5.91 0.89
N GLY A 84 -12.46 5.78 2.21
CA GLY A 84 -11.17 5.77 2.93
C GLY A 84 -10.21 4.72 2.37
N LEU A 85 -10.69 3.50 2.13
CA LEU A 85 -9.89 2.42 1.52
C LEU A 85 -9.36 2.81 0.15
N ARG A 86 -10.19 3.45 -0.69
CA ARG A 86 -9.75 3.94 -2.02
C ARG A 86 -8.68 5.01 -1.91
N VAL A 87 -8.78 5.93 -0.95
CA VAL A 87 -7.71 6.92 -0.70
C VAL A 87 -6.42 6.21 -0.30
N LEU A 88 -6.49 5.22 0.60
CA LEU A 88 -5.32 4.47 1.03
C LEU A 88 -4.67 3.71 -0.13
N THR A 89 -5.44 3.06 -1.00
CA THR A 89 -4.89 2.33 -2.15
C THR A 89 -4.36 3.26 -3.23
N LEU A 90 -5.01 4.41 -3.45
CA LEU A 90 -4.59 5.40 -4.42
C LEU A 90 -3.23 6.01 -4.05
N LEU A 91 -3.01 6.35 -2.77
CA LEU A 91 -1.73 6.86 -2.30
C LEU A 91 -0.57 5.87 -2.60
N GLU A 92 -0.77 4.58 -2.33
CA GLU A 92 0.25 3.57 -2.68
C GLU A 92 0.46 3.47 -4.18
N PHE A 93 -0.64 3.47 -4.94
CA PHE A 93 -0.60 3.33 -6.39
C PHE A 93 0.22 4.47 -7.03
N VAL A 94 -0.07 5.72 -6.66
CA VAL A 94 0.62 6.91 -7.18
C VAL A 94 2.11 6.85 -6.84
N VAL A 95 2.46 6.64 -5.57
CA VAL A 95 3.88 6.63 -5.15
C VAL A 95 4.64 5.47 -5.78
N ARG A 96 4.07 4.26 -5.80
CA ARG A 96 4.71 3.09 -6.40
C ARG A 96 4.86 3.24 -7.91
N GLY A 97 3.88 3.86 -8.58
CA GLY A 97 3.96 4.17 -10.00
C GLY A 97 5.16 5.07 -10.30
N LYS A 98 5.30 6.19 -9.60
CA LYS A 98 6.46 7.09 -9.79
C LYS A 98 7.80 6.44 -9.45
N LEU A 99 7.86 5.66 -8.37
CA LEU A 99 9.09 4.95 -8.00
C LEU A 99 9.48 3.90 -9.06
N LEU A 100 8.50 3.23 -9.67
CA LEU A 100 8.72 2.29 -10.76
C LEU A 100 9.21 3.01 -12.02
N GLU A 101 8.58 4.12 -12.41
CA GLU A 101 8.96 4.94 -13.57
C GLU A 101 10.38 5.51 -13.46
N THR A 102 10.81 5.82 -12.23
CA THR A 102 12.12 6.42 -11.95
C THR A 102 13.18 5.41 -11.53
N GLU A 103 12.83 4.11 -11.50
CA GLU A 103 13.68 3.02 -10.99
C GLU A 103 14.29 3.35 -9.59
N ALA A 104 13.50 4.00 -8.74
CA ALA A 104 13.95 4.56 -7.49
C ALA A 104 13.38 3.83 -6.26
N ASP A 105 14.06 4.03 -5.13
CA ASP A 105 13.63 3.58 -3.82
C ASP A 105 13.50 4.76 -2.85
N ILE A 106 12.57 4.64 -1.90
CA ILE A 106 12.47 5.56 -0.77
C ILE A 106 13.09 4.96 0.50
N ALA A 107 13.91 5.74 1.20
CA ALA A 107 14.50 5.41 2.50
C ALA A 107 13.85 6.24 3.63
N GLY A 108 14.12 5.89 4.89
CA GLY A 108 13.70 6.70 6.04
C GLY A 108 12.26 6.48 6.54
N LEU A 109 11.47 5.64 5.87
CA LEU A 109 10.08 5.34 6.28
C LEU A 109 9.94 4.51 7.56
N TYR A 110 11.00 3.81 7.98
CA TYR A 110 10.96 2.89 9.11
C TYR A 110 11.85 3.40 10.23
N ALA A 111 11.26 3.90 11.33
CA ALA A 111 12.00 4.47 12.45
C ALA A 111 13.09 3.55 13.03
N GLY A 112 12.80 2.24 13.14
CA GLY A 112 13.76 1.24 13.62
C GLY A 112 14.86 0.84 12.62
N ASN A 113 14.71 1.21 11.34
CA ASN A 113 15.75 0.98 10.33
C ASN A 113 15.70 2.08 9.25
N PRO A 114 16.26 3.27 9.53
CA PRO A 114 16.17 4.41 8.62
C PRO A 114 16.84 4.18 7.26
N LYS A 115 17.82 3.27 7.20
CA LYS A 115 18.53 2.90 5.95
C LYS A 115 17.73 1.92 5.08
N ARG A 116 16.66 1.31 5.60
CA ARG A 116 15.81 0.41 4.83
C ARG A 116 15.18 1.18 3.68
N LYS A 117 15.49 0.72 2.47
CA LYS A 117 14.91 1.18 1.21
C LYS A 117 13.73 0.30 0.79
N THR A 118 12.80 0.87 0.06
CA THR A 118 11.70 0.12 -0.57
C THR A 118 11.18 0.85 -1.80
N SER A 119 10.91 0.11 -2.87
CA SER A 119 10.16 0.57 -4.04
C SER A 119 8.65 0.40 -3.89
N ARG A 120 8.22 -0.29 -2.82
CA ARG A 120 6.81 -0.61 -2.55
C ARG A 120 6.37 -0.12 -1.17
N PRO A 121 6.44 1.20 -0.89
CA PRO A 121 6.03 1.73 0.41
C PRO A 121 4.53 1.49 0.66
N THR A 122 4.13 1.52 1.93
CA THR A 122 2.72 1.46 2.32
C THR A 122 2.20 2.84 2.67
N THR A 123 0.90 3.08 2.47
CA THR A 123 0.28 4.36 2.84
C THR A 123 0.45 4.68 4.31
N GLU A 124 0.37 3.67 5.19
CA GLU A 124 0.58 3.87 6.63
C GLU A 124 2.01 4.34 6.94
N ALA A 125 3.02 3.81 6.24
CA ALA A 125 4.41 4.24 6.42
C ALA A 125 4.64 5.66 5.85
N LEU A 126 4.05 5.97 4.70
CA LEU A 126 4.11 7.29 4.08
C LEU A 126 3.47 8.35 4.98
N LEU A 127 2.24 8.12 5.44
CA LEU A 127 1.55 9.04 6.36
C LEU A 127 2.23 9.10 7.72
N GLY A 128 2.79 7.97 8.19
CA GLY A 128 3.57 7.90 9.42
C GLY A 128 4.77 8.85 9.42
N ALA A 129 5.37 9.14 8.27
CA ALA A 129 6.47 10.10 8.15
C ALA A 129 6.04 11.56 8.41
N PHE A 130 4.74 11.86 8.35
CA PHE A 130 4.16 13.17 8.67
C PHE A 130 3.63 13.24 10.12
N SER A 131 3.89 12.22 10.94
CA SER A 131 3.61 12.31 12.38
C SER A 131 4.42 13.46 13.00
N TYR A 132 3.83 14.17 13.96
CA TYR A 132 4.47 15.28 14.69
C TYR A 132 4.81 16.51 13.84
N ILE A 133 3.95 16.82 12.87
CA ILE A 133 3.93 18.13 12.21
C ILE A 133 2.89 19.00 12.91
N ASP A 134 3.32 20.16 13.39
CA ASP A 134 2.48 21.07 14.15
C ASP A 134 2.29 22.39 13.39
N LEU A 135 1.13 23.02 13.58
CA LEU A 135 0.83 24.40 13.18
C LEU A 135 0.34 25.15 14.42
N ILE A 136 1.09 26.15 14.84
CA ILE A 136 0.82 26.97 16.01
C ILE A 136 0.30 28.33 15.53
N ALA A 137 -0.90 28.68 15.96
CA ALA A 137 -1.47 30.01 15.73
C ALA A 137 -1.36 30.83 17.02
N ILE A 138 -0.68 31.97 16.96
CA ILE A 138 -0.49 32.89 18.08
C ILE A 138 -1.33 34.13 17.81
N LYS A 139 -2.25 34.44 18.73
CA LYS A 139 -3.06 35.64 18.65
C LYS A 139 -2.30 36.81 19.27
N GLU A 140 -1.94 37.78 18.44
CA GLU A 140 -1.26 39.01 18.81
C GLU A 140 -2.24 40.20 18.79
N VAL A 141 -1.76 41.38 19.20
CA VAL A 141 -2.57 42.61 19.22
C VAL A 141 -2.99 43.03 17.79
N ASP A 142 -2.11 42.79 16.82
CA ASP A 142 -2.28 43.22 15.42
C ASP A 142 -2.76 42.11 14.47
N GLY A 143 -3.02 40.88 14.98
CA GLY A 143 -3.47 39.77 14.12
C GLY A 143 -3.20 38.37 14.68
N ILE A 144 -3.20 37.37 13.80
CA ILE A 144 -2.81 35.98 14.12
C ILE A 144 -1.51 35.69 13.36
N SER A 145 -0.45 35.31 14.06
CA SER A 145 0.78 34.80 13.47
C SER A 145 0.78 33.26 13.47
N TYR A 146 1.33 32.65 12.44
CA TYR A 146 1.36 31.19 12.26
C TYR A 146 2.81 30.68 12.24
N HIS A 147 3.08 29.60 12.97
CA HIS A 147 4.37 28.92 13.01
C HIS A 147 4.20 27.43 12.78
N GLY A 148 5.01 26.85 11.90
CA GLY A 148 4.87 25.45 11.49
C GLY A 148 6.19 24.70 11.52
N THR A 149 6.12 23.39 11.78
CA THR A 149 7.28 22.49 11.73
C THR A 149 7.87 22.43 10.32
N LYS A 150 9.16 22.73 10.15
CA LYS A 150 9.82 22.63 8.84
C LYS A 150 9.75 21.20 8.29
N LEU A 151 9.36 21.07 7.03
CA LEU A 151 9.33 19.78 6.35
C LEU A 151 10.74 19.20 6.20
N THR A 152 10.92 17.95 6.62
CA THR A 152 12.15 17.19 6.40
C THR A 152 12.34 16.81 4.93
N ALA A 153 13.57 16.45 4.53
CA ALA A 153 13.84 15.98 3.17
C ALA A 153 12.99 14.74 2.78
N LEU A 154 12.71 13.86 3.74
CA LEU A 154 11.83 12.72 3.53
C LEU A 154 10.39 13.16 3.23
N GLN A 155 9.85 14.08 4.03
CA GLN A 155 8.48 14.58 3.84
C GLN A 155 8.33 15.32 2.51
N GLN A 156 9.32 16.13 2.12
CA GLN A 156 9.35 16.80 0.81
C GLN A 156 9.35 15.77 -0.33
N ASN A 157 10.23 14.77 -0.26
CA ASN A 157 10.27 13.68 -1.25
C ASN A 157 8.93 12.93 -1.34
N ILE A 158 8.26 12.66 -0.20
CA ILE A 158 6.94 12.02 -0.23
C ILE A 158 5.90 12.92 -0.92
N LEU A 159 5.90 14.24 -0.67
CA LEU A 159 5.01 15.19 -1.35
C LEU A 159 5.28 15.19 -2.86
N ASP A 160 6.53 15.23 -3.28
CA ASP A 160 6.92 15.21 -4.69
C ASP A 160 6.47 13.90 -5.38
N LEU A 161 6.67 12.76 -4.72
CA LEU A 161 6.18 11.45 -5.19
C LEU A 161 4.65 11.43 -5.30
N LEU A 162 3.94 12.09 -4.39
CA LEU A 162 2.49 12.25 -4.46
C LEU A 162 2.03 13.29 -5.49
N GLY A 163 2.93 14.12 -6.00
CA GLY A 163 2.62 15.22 -6.93
C GLY A 163 2.08 16.47 -6.25
N PHE A 164 2.33 16.63 -4.95
CA PHE A 164 1.97 17.82 -4.19
C PHE A 164 3.17 18.77 -4.11
N SER A 165 2.91 20.06 -4.29
CA SER A 165 3.91 21.09 -4.01
C SER A 165 4.07 21.26 -2.50
N SER A 166 5.32 21.34 -2.03
CA SER A 166 5.66 21.69 -0.64
C SER A 166 5.12 23.07 -0.24
N THR A 167 4.86 23.95 -1.21
CA THR A 167 4.24 25.26 -0.99
C THR A 167 2.87 25.16 -0.32
N THR A 168 2.16 24.05 -0.54
CA THR A 168 0.85 23.79 0.09
C THR A 168 0.94 23.84 1.61
N TYR A 169 2.07 23.40 2.16
CA TYR A 169 2.34 23.41 3.60
C TYR A 169 3.01 24.71 4.05
N THR A 170 3.98 25.25 3.29
CA THR A 170 4.71 26.45 3.71
C THR A 170 3.85 27.70 3.70
N GLN A 171 2.85 27.79 2.81
CA GLN A 171 1.91 28.92 2.79
C GLN A 171 1.00 28.99 4.03
N LEU A 172 0.96 27.94 4.87
CA LEU A 172 0.18 27.96 6.11
C LEU A 172 0.81 28.85 7.20
N VAL A 173 2.09 29.20 7.04
CA VAL A 173 2.86 30.02 7.97
C VAL A 173 3.23 31.39 7.38
N GLU A 174 2.77 31.66 6.17
CA GLU A 174 2.85 32.96 5.50
C GLU A 174 1.66 33.84 5.89
#